data_AF-A0A7J3IH90-F1
#
_entry.id   AF-A0A7J3IH90-F1
#
_cell.length_a   1.000
_cell.length_b   1.000
_cell.length_c   1.000
_cell.angle_alpha   90.00
_cell.angle_beta   90.00
_cell.angle_gamma   90.00
#
_symmetry.space_group_name_H-M   'P 1'
#
loop_
_entity.id
_entity.type
_entity.pdbx_description
1 polymer ?
#
loop_
_entity_poly.entity_id
_entity_poly.type
_entity_poly.pdbx_seq_one_letter_code
_entity_poly.pdbx_strand_id
1 'polypeptide(L)'
;MKLMKAKIAVATVSGKAYYLIVNELRNRNIPFISLTPYDPVPLEIKVVITTEKERPLIRHENVLALKEGENHQALINQALQQIEGKSSYEKIVIGVDPGEVLGLAVLADGKVIKTGNCFSIKETVEEIGSIVESLKDVKVASITVKVGDGIPEYKEKLLRALDRRLPSNVELESVSEAGTDRYISEAKHRRGIRDIVSAIRIAKRTGQKFTRGQSQ
;
A
#
# COMPACT_ATOMS: atom_id res chain seq x y z
N MET A 1 -5.76 23.32 14.07
CA MET A 1 -5.63 22.35 12.96
C MET A 1 -4.59 22.90 11.98
N LYS A 2 -3.36 22.34 11.94
CA LYS A 2 -2.30 22.83 11.03
C LYS A 2 -2.67 22.40 9.62
N LEU A 3 -2.97 23.34 8.73
CA LEU A 3 -3.16 23.07 7.31
C LEU A 3 -1.84 22.49 6.77
N MET A 4 -1.79 21.19 6.44
CA MET A 4 -0.60 20.61 5.84
C MET A 4 -0.40 21.26 4.46
N LYS A 5 0.67 22.03 4.30
CA LYS A 5 1.02 22.63 3.02
C LYS A 5 1.34 21.53 2.01
N ALA A 6 0.86 21.68 0.78
CA ALA A 6 1.11 20.74 -0.31
C ALA A 6 2.62 20.51 -0.51
N LYS A 7 2.99 19.23 -0.66
CA LYS A 7 4.36 18.79 -0.94
C LYS A 7 4.52 18.18 -2.34
N ILE A 8 3.39 17.97 -3.03
CA ILE A 8 3.32 17.44 -4.39
C ILE A 8 2.83 18.54 -5.32
N ALA A 9 3.47 18.68 -6.49
CA ALA A 9 2.91 19.40 -7.62
C ALA A 9 2.56 18.43 -8.74
N VAL A 10 1.40 18.61 -9.38
CA VAL A 10 1.03 17.92 -10.62
C VAL A 10 1.24 18.90 -11.76
N ALA A 11 2.25 18.66 -12.59
CA ALA A 11 2.69 19.55 -13.64
C ALA A 11 2.49 18.91 -15.03
N THR A 12 1.34 19.16 -15.67
CA THR A 12 1.00 18.56 -16.97
C THR A 12 -0.05 19.39 -17.70
N VAL A 13 0.02 19.41 -19.03
CA VAL A 13 -1.06 19.93 -19.90
C VAL A 13 -1.91 18.79 -20.48
N SER A 14 -1.55 17.53 -20.23
CA SER A 14 -2.35 16.36 -20.61
C SER A 14 -3.54 16.19 -19.67
N GLY A 15 -4.75 16.50 -20.16
CA GLY A 15 -5.98 16.34 -19.37
C GLY A 15 -6.22 14.90 -18.87
N LYS A 16 -5.83 13.90 -19.67
CA LYS A 16 -5.93 12.48 -19.28
C LYS A 16 -4.99 12.16 -18.11
N ALA A 17 -3.71 12.53 -18.20
CA ALA A 17 -2.74 12.27 -17.14
C ALA A 17 -3.12 13.03 -15.86
N TYR A 18 -3.49 14.30 -16.01
CA TYR A 18 -3.98 15.12 -14.91
C TYR A 18 -5.13 14.46 -14.16
N TYR A 19 -6.16 14.02 -14.87
CA TYR A 19 -7.32 13.36 -14.28
C TYR A 19 -6.92 12.11 -13.47
N LEU A 20 -6.08 11.25 -14.05
CA LEU A 20 -5.67 10.00 -13.42
C LEU A 20 -4.87 10.25 -12.13
N ILE A 21 -3.91 11.17 -12.15
CA ILE A 21 -3.07 11.52 -11.00
C ILE A 21 -3.91 12.21 -9.91
N VAL A 22 -4.71 13.20 -10.29
CA VAL A 22 -5.51 13.99 -9.34
C VAL A 22 -6.59 13.17 -8.67
N ASN A 23 -7.24 12.27 -9.41
CA ASN A 23 -8.25 11.39 -8.83
C ASN A 23 -7.64 10.53 -7.72
N GLU A 24 -6.46 9.95 -7.95
CA GLU A 24 -5.77 9.14 -6.96
C GLU A 24 -5.34 9.95 -5.73
N LEU A 25 -4.76 11.15 -5.93
CA LEU A 25 -4.37 12.03 -4.83
C LEU A 25 -5.56 12.46 -3.97
N ARG A 26 -6.69 12.81 -4.61
CA ARG A 26 -7.93 13.21 -3.91
C ARG A 26 -8.56 12.05 -3.15
N ASN A 27 -8.63 10.87 -3.75
CA ASN A 27 -9.16 9.67 -3.08
C ASN A 27 -8.39 9.34 -1.78
N ARG A 28 -7.13 9.75 -1.70
CA ARG A 28 -6.25 9.55 -0.54
C ARG A 28 -6.13 10.77 0.38
N ASN A 29 -6.86 11.85 0.12
CA ASN A 29 -6.75 13.12 0.85
C ASN A 29 -5.31 13.69 0.90
N ILE A 30 -4.54 13.53 -0.17
CA ILE A 30 -3.16 14.03 -0.25
C ILE A 30 -3.18 15.47 -0.80
N PRO A 31 -2.64 16.47 -0.06
CA PRO A 31 -2.58 17.85 -0.55
C PRO A 31 -1.57 18.01 -1.70
N PHE A 32 -2.00 18.64 -2.79
CA PHE A 32 -1.18 18.94 -3.96
C PHE A 32 -1.50 20.31 -4.54
N ILE A 33 -0.62 20.83 -5.39
CA ILE A 33 -0.89 21.98 -6.27
C ILE A 33 -0.84 21.53 -7.73
N SER A 34 -1.54 22.26 -8.59
CA SER A 34 -1.52 22.04 -10.04
C SER A 34 -0.69 23.12 -10.72
N LEU A 35 0.18 22.71 -11.62
CA LEU A 35 1.07 23.55 -12.41
C LEU A 35 1.00 23.10 -13.88
N THR A 36 1.48 23.94 -14.78
CA THR A 36 1.89 23.52 -16.12
C THR A 36 3.37 23.09 -16.09
N PRO A 37 3.88 22.34 -17.09
CA PRO A 37 5.30 21.99 -17.18
C PRO A 37 6.24 23.21 -17.29
N TYR A 38 5.70 24.39 -17.58
CA TYR A 38 6.46 25.63 -17.78
C TYR A 38 6.45 26.54 -16.54
N ASP A 39 5.57 26.27 -15.57
CA ASP A 39 5.48 27.08 -14.37
C ASP A 39 6.68 26.81 -13.45
N PRO A 40 7.17 27.84 -12.73
CA PRO A 40 8.18 27.63 -11.71
C PRO A 40 7.63 26.77 -10.56
N VAL A 41 8.42 25.79 -10.14
CA VAL A 41 8.05 24.90 -9.03
C VAL A 41 8.35 25.60 -7.69
N PRO A 42 7.36 25.77 -6.79
CA PRO A 42 7.59 26.38 -5.47
C PRO A 42 8.56 25.59 -4.60
N LEU A 43 9.36 26.28 -3.77
CA LEU A 43 10.41 25.68 -2.94
C LEU A 43 9.89 24.67 -1.90
N GLU A 44 8.63 24.80 -1.48
CA GLU A 44 8.01 23.87 -0.54
C GLU A 44 7.69 22.50 -1.14
N ILE A 45 7.64 22.40 -2.48
CA ILE A 45 7.37 21.17 -3.21
C ILE A 45 8.58 20.24 -3.09
N LYS A 46 8.28 18.97 -2.85
CA LYS A 46 9.27 17.91 -2.69
C LYS A 46 9.26 16.92 -3.84
N VAL A 47 8.13 16.81 -4.55
CA VAL A 47 7.96 15.93 -5.70
C VAL A 47 7.07 16.60 -6.74
N VAL A 48 7.45 16.50 -8.00
CA VAL A 48 6.62 16.89 -9.14
C VAL A 48 6.20 15.65 -9.92
N ILE A 49 4.90 15.49 -10.17
CA ILE A 49 4.34 14.40 -10.98
C ILE A 49 3.91 14.96 -12.33
N THR A 50 4.34 14.31 -13.41
CA THR A 50 4.10 14.74 -14.80
C THR A 50 3.98 13.54 -15.75
N THR A 51 3.98 13.76 -17.06
CA THR A 51 4.09 12.68 -18.07
C THR A 51 5.54 12.48 -18.53
N GLU A 52 5.85 11.31 -19.11
CA GLU A 52 7.20 11.06 -19.67
C GLU A 52 7.62 12.09 -20.72
N LYS A 53 6.66 12.53 -21.55
CA LYS A 53 6.90 13.53 -22.61
C LYS A 53 7.22 14.92 -22.04
N GLU A 54 6.62 15.26 -20.90
CA GLU A 54 6.75 16.58 -20.26
C GLU A 54 7.87 16.63 -19.22
N ARG A 55 8.35 15.49 -18.73
CA ARG A 55 9.46 15.39 -17.75
C ARG A 55 10.67 16.28 -18.09
N PRO A 56 11.18 16.34 -19.34
CA PRO A 56 12.35 17.17 -19.66
C PRO A 56 12.12 18.67 -19.50
N LEU A 57 10.87 19.12 -19.45
CA LEU A 57 10.50 20.54 -19.33
C LEU A 57 10.57 21.02 -17.87
N ILE A 58 10.53 20.10 -16.91
CA ILE A 58 10.39 20.42 -15.49
C ILE A 58 11.76 20.54 -14.83
N ARG A 59 12.02 21.70 -14.22
CA ARG A 59 13.24 21.95 -13.44
C ARG A 59 12.98 21.70 -11.95
N HIS A 60 13.17 20.45 -11.53
CA HIS A 60 13.06 20.04 -10.13
C HIS A 60 13.92 18.78 -9.88
N GLU A 61 14.46 18.62 -8.66
CA GLU A 61 15.31 17.47 -8.30
C GLU A 61 14.57 16.14 -8.35
N ASN A 62 13.32 16.14 -7.88
CA ASN A 62 12.47 14.95 -7.78
C ASN A 62 11.28 15.10 -8.72
N VAL A 63 11.39 14.51 -9.91
CA VAL A 63 10.31 14.44 -10.89
C VAL A 63 9.94 12.98 -11.10
N LEU A 64 8.64 12.67 -11.04
CA LEU A 64 8.07 11.37 -11.33
C LEU A 64 7.20 11.47 -12.57
N ALA A 65 7.42 10.58 -13.53
CA ALA A 65 6.69 10.56 -14.78
C ALA A 65 5.70 9.40 -14.79
N LEU A 66 4.44 9.69 -15.10
CA LEU A 66 3.43 8.69 -15.38
C LEU A 66 3.75 8.01 -16.71
N LYS A 67 4.00 6.71 -16.69
CA LYS A 67 4.21 5.90 -17.89
C LYS A 67 2.90 5.29 -18.38
N GLU A 68 2.82 5.06 -19.69
CA GLU A 68 1.67 4.36 -20.27
C GLU A 68 1.61 2.90 -19.77
N GLY A 69 0.45 2.50 -19.25
CA GLY A 69 0.23 1.15 -18.71
C GLY A 69 0.73 0.93 -17.27
N GLU A 70 1.38 1.92 -16.63
CA GLU A 70 1.77 1.81 -15.22
C GLU A 70 0.59 2.03 -14.26
N ASN A 71 0.69 1.39 -13.09
CA ASN A 71 -0.28 1.58 -12.01
C ASN A 71 -0.07 2.94 -11.34
N HIS A 72 -1.00 3.88 -11.54
CA HIS A 72 -1.03 5.20 -10.92
C HIS A 72 -0.83 5.16 -9.39
N GLN A 73 -1.29 4.11 -8.71
CA GLN A 73 -1.12 3.94 -7.27
C GLN A 73 0.36 3.81 -6.87
N ALA A 74 1.15 3.09 -7.67
CA ALA A 74 2.58 2.90 -7.41
C ALA A 74 3.33 4.24 -7.54
N LEU A 75 2.98 5.04 -8.55
CA LEU A 75 3.54 6.38 -8.76
C LEU A 75 3.27 7.30 -7.56
N ILE A 76 2.03 7.32 -7.04
CA ILE A 76 1.69 8.11 -5.85
C ILE A 76 2.42 7.59 -4.61
N ASN A 77 2.54 6.27 -4.44
CA ASN A 77 3.31 5.71 -3.34
C ASN A 77 4.78 6.13 -3.38
N GLN A 78 5.39 6.14 -4.58
CA GLN A 78 6.76 6.60 -4.77
C GLN A 78 6.90 8.10 -4.48
N ALA A 79 5.91 8.92 -4.85
CA ALA A 79 5.91 10.34 -4.49
C ALA A 79 5.89 10.54 -2.97
N LEU A 80 5.04 9.81 -2.25
CA LEU A 80 4.97 9.88 -0.80
C LEU A 80 6.28 9.45 -0.11
N GLN A 81 6.96 8.43 -0.64
CA GLN A 81 8.28 8.00 -0.15
C GLN A 81 9.32 9.12 -0.22
N GLN A 82 9.42 9.77 -1.38
CA GLN A 82 10.36 10.86 -1.61
C GLN A 82 10.08 12.06 -0.67
N ILE A 83 8.81 12.36 -0.38
CA ILE A 83 8.42 13.43 0.56
C ILE A 83 8.88 13.12 1.98
N GLU A 84 8.83 11.86 2.41
CA GLU A 84 9.28 11.44 3.74
C GLU A 84 10.81 11.43 3.87
N GLY A 85 11.56 11.77 2.81
CA GLY A 85 13.03 11.68 2.78
C GLY A 85 13.53 10.23 2.85
N LYS A 86 12.64 9.27 2.62
CA LYS A 86 12.92 7.85 2.65
C LYS A 86 13.17 7.39 1.21
N SER A 87 14.45 7.16 0.89
CA SER A 87 14.85 6.46 -0.34
C SER A 87 14.69 4.93 -0.22
N SER A 88 14.25 4.46 0.94
CA SER A 88 14.05 3.07 1.29
C SER A 88 13.01 2.92 2.41
N TYR A 89 12.27 1.82 2.42
CA TYR A 89 11.51 1.40 3.59
C TYR A 89 12.35 0.43 4.42
N GLU A 90 12.39 0.59 5.74
CA GLU A 90 13.02 -0.41 6.60
C GLU A 90 12.14 -1.66 6.66
N LYS A 91 10.82 -1.46 6.77
CA LYS A 91 9.87 -2.55 6.94
C LYS A 91 8.56 -2.31 6.20
N ILE A 92 8.20 -3.24 5.33
CA ILE A 92 6.85 -3.39 4.82
C ILE A 92 6.16 -4.54 5.55
N VAL A 93 4.98 -4.27 6.11
CA VAL A 93 4.13 -5.28 6.74
C VAL A 93 2.77 -5.32 6.06
N ILE A 94 2.38 -6.50 5.59
CA ILE A 94 1.07 -6.74 4.99
C ILE A 94 0.25 -7.57 5.98
N GLY A 95 -0.74 -6.95 6.63
CA GLY A 95 -1.68 -7.64 7.51
C GLY A 95 -2.90 -8.14 6.74
N VAL A 96 -3.32 -9.37 7.05
CA VAL A 96 -4.51 -10.00 6.48
C VAL A 96 -5.38 -10.59 7.59
N ASP A 97 -6.66 -10.25 7.58
CA ASP A 97 -7.69 -10.85 8.45
C ASP A 97 -8.48 -11.90 7.65
N PRO A 98 -8.30 -13.21 7.88
CA PRO A 98 -8.98 -14.26 7.12
C PRO A 98 -10.45 -14.42 7.51
N GLY A 99 -11.33 -14.59 6.52
CA GLY A 99 -12.75 -14.84 6.72
C GLY A 99 -13.52 -14.97 5.40
N GLU A 100 -14.85 -14.82 5.46
CA GLU A 100 -15.70 -14.72 4.25
C GLU A 100 -15.32 -13.51 3.38
N VAL A 101 -14.95 -12.41 4.03
CA VAL A 101 -14.34 -11.22 3.45
C VAL A 101 -12.99 -11.06 4.12
N LEU A 102 -11.92 -10.93 3.34
CA LEU A 102 -10.57 -10.82 3.84
C LEU A 102 -10.17 -9.35 3.92
N GLY A 103 -9.90 -8.87 5.12
CA GLY A 103 -9.34 -7.54 5.31
C GLY A 103 -7.86 -7.53 4.94
N LEU A 104 -7.41 -6.49 4.25
CA LEU A 104 -6.00 -6.30 3.88
C LEU A 104 -5.52 -4.91 4.26
N ALA A 105 -4.33 -4.83 4.86
CA ALA A 105 -3.67 -3.58 5.20
C ALA A 105 -2.17 -3.66 4.91
N VAL A 106 -1.63 -2.65 4.25
CA VAL A 106 -0.18 -2.52 4.00
C VAL A 106 0.35 -1.35 4.82
N LEU A 107 1.35 -1.64 5.65
CA LEU A 107 2.04 -0.68 6.49
C LEU A 107 3.48 -0.55 6.00
N ALA A 108 3.95 0.69 5.87
CA ALA A 108 5.34 1.02 5.66
C ALA A 108 5.88 1.74 6.89
N ASP A 109 6.88 1.15 7.54
CA ASP A 109 7.48 1.64 8.80
C ASP A 109 6.41 2.01 9.85
N GLY A 110 5.37 1.17 9.95
CA GLY A 110 4.25 1.33 10.89
C GLY A 110 3.11 2.25 10.44
N LYS A 111 3.24 2.97 9.31
CA LYS A 111 2.18 3.83 8.76
C LYS A 111 1.36 3.09 7.71
N VAL A 112 0.03 3.18 7.78
CA VAL A 112 -0.86 2.57 6.79
C VAL A 112 -0.76 3.31 5.47
N ILE A 113 -0.41 2.61 4.39
CA ILE A 113 -0.27 3.17 3.03
C ILE A 113 -1.31 2.62 2.05
N LYS A 114 -1.92 1.46 2.37
CA LYS A 114 -2.99 0.85 1.58
C LYS A 114 -3.90 0.01 2.48
N THR A 115 -5.19 0.02 2.20
CA THR A 115 -6.19 -0.86 2.80
C THR A 115 -7.14 -1.36 1.74
N GLY A 116 -7.74 -2.52 1.94
CA GLY A 116 -8.76 -3.06 1.06
C GLY A 116 -9.45 -4.27 1.63
N ASN A 117 -10.44 -4.75 0.89
CA ASN A 117 -11.07 -6.04 1.12
C ASN A 117 -10.85 -6.91 -0.10
N CYS A 118 -10.61 -8.19 0.13
CA CYS A 118 -10.64 -9.23 -0.88
C CYS A 118 -11.78 -10.20 -0.56
N PHE A 119 -12.33 -10.86 -1.57
CA PHE A 119 -13.50 -11.71 -1.47
C PHE A 119 -13.15 -13.20 -1.70
N SER A 120 -11.87 -13.51 -1.89
CA SER A 120 -11.37 -14.88 -1.93
C SER A 120 -9.90 -14.99 -1.55
N ILE A 121 -9.46 -16.20 -1.15
CA ILE A 121 -8.04 -16.51 -0.92
C ILE A 121 -7.21 -16.24 -2.18
N LYS A 122 -7.71 -16.66 -3.36
CA LYS A 122 -7.00 -16.48 -4.63
C LYS A 122 -6.76 -15.01 -4.94
N GLU A 123 -7.79 -14.18 -4.83
CA GLU A 123 -7.68 -12.73 -5.02
C GLU A 123 -6.69 -12.10 -4.03
N THR A 124 -6.78 -12.49 -2.76
CA THR A 124 -5.87 -12.00 -1.71
C THR A 124 -4.42 -12.33 -2.03
N VAL A 125 -4.14 -13.54 -2.49
CA VAL A 125 -2.80 -14.00 -2.87
C VAL A 125 -2.25 -13.23 -4.07
N GLU A 126 -3.08 -12.96 -5.09
CA GLU A 126 -2.66 -12.17 -6.26
C GLU A 126 -2.45 -10.69 -5.92
N GLU A 127 -3.31 -10.10 -5.08
CA GLU A 127 -3.14 -8.72 -4.63
C GLU A 127 -1.83 -8.56 -3.84
N ILE A 128 -1.55 -9.48 -2.91
CA ILE A 128 -0.29 -9.47 -2.14
C ILE A 128 0.91 -9.72 -3.05
N GLY A 129 0.81 -10.66 -4.00
CA GLY A 129 1.84 -10.90 -5.01
C GLY A 129 2.15 -9.64 -5.83
N SER A 130 1.11 -8.93 -6.28
CA SER A 130 1.23 -7.68 -7.03
C SER A 130 1.87 -6.56 -6.20
N ILE A 131 1.51 -6.45 -4.92
CA ILE A 131 2.14 -5.50 -3.99
C ILE A 131 3.62 -5.81 -3.84
N VAL A 132 3.99 -7.06 -3.58
CA VAL A 132 5.40 -7.48 -3.44
C VAL A 132 6.18 -7.25 -4.72
N GLU A 133 5.59 -7.53 -5.89
CA GLU A 133 6.22 -7.28 -7.19
C GLU A 133 6.45 -5.79 -7.44
N SER A 134 5.50 -4.93 -7.06
CA SER A 134 5.64 -3.47 -7.18
C SER A 134 6.75 -2.88 -6.30
N LEU A 135 7.25 -3.65 -5.31
CA LEU A 135 8.31 -3.25 -4.41
C LEU A 135 9.70 -3.73 -4.85
N LYS A 136 9.82 -4.48 -5.96
CA LYS A 136 11.12 -5.03 -6.42
C LYS A 136 12.18 -3.97 -6.69
N ASP A 137 11.77 -2.81 -7.22
CA ASP A 137 12.67 -1.70 -7.54
C ASP A 137 12.83 -0.71 -6.39
N VAL A 138 12.15 -0.96 -5.26
CA VAL A 138 12.23 -0.14 -4.04
C VAL A 138 13.21 -0.81 -3.08
N LYS A 139 14.13 -0.04 -2.50
CA LYS A 139 14.98 -0.55 -1.41
C LYS A 139 14.12 -0.82 -0.18
N VAL A 140 13.83 -2.08 0.10
CA VAL A 140 13.10 -2.51 1.29
C VAL A 140 13.95 -3.48 2.10
N ALA A 141 14.22 -3.17 3.37
CA ALA A 141 15.08 -4.03 4.19
C ALA A 141 14.38 -5.35 4.58
N SER A 142 13.07 -5.31 4.80
CA SER A 142 12.27 -6.49 5.15
C SER A 142 10.81 -6.38 4.69
N ILE A 143 10.25 -7.51 4.23
CA ILE A 143 8.83 -7.64 3.90
C ILE A 143 8.26 -8.80 4.71
N THR A 144 7.20 -8.55 5.48
CA THR A 144 6.51 -9.56 6.28
C THR A 144 5.02 -9.56 5.95
N VAL A 145 4.45 -10.73 5.63
CA VAL A 145 3.00 -10.93 5.55
C VAL A 145 2.53 -11.58 6.84
N LYS A 146 1.53 -10.97 7.48
CA LYS A 146 0.96 -11.37 8.76
C LYS A 146 -0.48 -11.80 8.57
N VAL A 147 -0.79 -13.03 8.95
CA VAL A 147 -2.12 -13.62 8.81
C VAL A 147 -2.73 -13.82 10.20
N GLY A 148 -3.93 -13.29 10.41
CA GLY A 148 -4.71 -13.50 11.63
C GLY A 148 -5.00 -14.98 11.87
N ASP A 149 -5.03 -15.39 13.14
CA ASP A 149 -5.22 -16.79 13.53
C ASP A 149 -6.67 -17.25 13.61
N GLY A 150 -7.64 -16.41 13.23
CA GLY A 150 -9.10 -16.58 13.34
C GLY A 150 -9.62 -18.02 13.12
N ILE A 151 -10.17 -18.32 11.94
CA ILE A 151 -10.61 -19.69 11.63
C ILE A 151 -9.40 -20.48 11.10
N PRO A 152 -8.98 -21.57 11.77
CA PRO A 152 -7.75 -22.29 11.42
C PRO A 152 -7.68 -22.74 9.95
N GLU A 153 -8.80 -23.19 9.39
CA GLU A 153 -8.85 -23.67 8.00
C GLU A 153 -8.53 -22.56 6.98
N TYR A 154 -9.09 -21.36 7.15
CA TYR A 154 -8.84 -20.23 6.25
C TYR A 154 -7.40 -19.74 6.38
N LYS A 155 -6.90 -19.64 7.61
CA LYS A 155 -5.52 -19.26 7.92
C LYS A 155 -4.52 -20.21 7.25
N GLU A 156 -4.66 -21.53 7.45
CA GLU A 156 -3.76 -22.54 6.89
C GLU A 156 -3.78 -22.55 5.36
N LYS A 157 -4.98 -22.50 4.75
CA LYS A 157 -5.13 -22.42 3.29
C LYS A 157 -4.44 -21.18 2.72
N LEU A 158 -4.61 -20.03 3.37
CA LEU A 158 -4.00 -18.77 2.93
C LEU A 158 -2.48 -18.79 3.08
N LEU A 159 -1.95 -19.19 4.24
CA LEU A 159 -0.50 -19.28 4.47
C LEU A 159 0.18 -20.19 3.45
N ARG A 160 -0.40 -21.37 3.16
CA ARG A 160 0.13 -22.30 2.14
C ARG A 160 0.02 -21.77 0.72
N ALA A 161 -0.99 -20.98 0.41
CA ALA A 161 -1.11 -20.34 -0.91
C ALA A 161 -0.08 -19.21 -1.07
N LEU A 162 0.12 -18.39 -0.03
CA LEU A 162 1.15 -17.36 0.00
C LEU A 162 2.56 -17.95 -0.06
N ASP A 163 2.81 -19.05 0.64
CA ASP A 163 4.10 -19.75 0.61
C ASP A 163 4.50 -20.17 -0.80
N ARG A 164 3.53 -20.63 -1.61
CA ARG A 164 3.75 -21.00 -3.01
C ARG A 164 3.91 -19.81 -3.94
N ARG A 165 3.26 -18.68 -3.66
CA ARG A 165 3.21 -17.51 -4.55
C ARG A 165 4.37 -16.52 -4.35
N LEU A 166 4.81 -16.35 -3.10
CA LEU A 166 5.72 -15.26 -2.73
C LEU A 166 7.18 -15.71 -2.78
N PRO A 167 8.12 -14.82 -3.11
CA PRO A 167 9.55 -15.15 -3.11
C PRO A 167 10.06 -15.41 -1.68
N SER A 168 11.15 -16.17 -1.54
CA SER A 168 11.67 -16.67 -0.25
C SER A 168 12.13 -15.59 0.73
N ASN A 169 12.43 -14.38 0.23
CA ASN A 169 12.81 -13.23 1.04
C ASN A 169 11.62 -12.55 1.75
N VAL A 170 10.38 -12.98 1.49
CA VAL A 170 9.20 -12.53 2.23
C VAL A 170 8.96 -13.46 3.42
N GLU A 171 8.91 -12.88 4.62
CA GLU A 171 8.58 -13.61 5.84
C GLU A 171 7.06 -13.78 5.97
N LEU A 172 6.63 -14.94 6.45
CA LEU A 172 5.23 -15.22 6.78
C LEU A 172 5.09 -15.37 8.30
N GLU A 173 4.10 -14.73 8.90
CA GLU A 173 3.77 -14.86 10.32
C GLU A 173 2.29 -15.17 10.53
N SER A 174 1.99 -16.01 11.53
CA SER A 174 0.66 -16.18 12.11
C SER A 174 0.52 -15.28 13.33
N VAL A 175 -0.53 -14.48 13.41
CA VAL A 175 -0.73 -13.50 14.48
C VAL A 175 -1.98 -13.85 15.28
N SER A 176 -1.86 -13.86 16.61
CA SER A 176 -3.04 -14.12 17.42
C SER A 176 -4.02 -12.95 17.46
N GLU A 177 -5.29 -13.24 17.24
CA GLU A 177 -6.43 -12.33 17.35
C GLU A 177 -7.00 -12.30 18.78
N ALA A 178 -6.48 -13.13 19.70
CA ALA A 178 -6.89 -13.17 21.10
C ALA A 178 -6.78 -11.77 21.76
N GLY A 179 -7.79 -11.40 22.54
CA GLY A 179 -7.93 -10.08 23.16
C GLY A 179 -8.64 -9.01 22.31
N THR A 180 -9.26 -9.40 21.20
CA THR A 180 -10.17 -8.53 20.46
C THR A 180 -11.57 -8.60 21.08
N ASP A 181 -11.87 -7.65 21.96
CA ASP A 181 -13.23 -7.42 22.43
C ASP A 181 -14.16 -7.28 21.22
N ARG A 182 -15.11 -8.22 21.11
CA ARG A 182 -16.21 -8.21 20.12
C ARG A 182 -17.24 -7.13 20.42
N TYR A 183 -16.82 -5.96 20.88
CA TYR A 183 -17.70 -4.80 20.94
C TYR A 183 -17.70 -4.13 19.56
N ILE A 184 -18.72 -4.44 18.75
CA ILE A 184 -19.53 -3.50 17.96
C ILE A 184 -20.52 -4.30 17.08
N SER A 185 -21.80 -3.95 17.29
CA SER A 185 -23.08 -4.38 16.73
C SER A 185 -23.17 -4.99 15.32
N GLU A 186 -24.18 -5.85 15.19
CA GLU A 186 -24.69 -6.69 14.10
C GLU A 186 -25.18 -5.98 12.81
N ALA A 187 -24.43 -5.03 12.24
CA ALA A 187 -24.82 -4.43 10.95
C ALA A 187 -23.98 -4.98 9.78
N LYS A 188 -24.61 -5.76 8.89
CA LYS A 188 -24.03 -6.26 7.61
C LYS A 188 -23.28 -5.20 6.80
N HIS A 189 -23.72 -3.93 6.86
CA HIS A 189 -23.13 -2.80 6.14
C HIS A 189 -21.75 -2.34 6.63
N ARG A 190 -21.28 -2.78 7.81
CA ARG A 190 -19.97 -2.38 8.38
C ARG A 190 -18.93 -3.50 8.38
N ARG A 191 -19.24 -4.66 7.81
CA ARG A 191 -18.38 -5.85 7.85
C ARG A 191 -17.02 -5.60 7.21
N GLY A 192 -16.97 -5.14 5.95
CA GLY A 192 -15.69 -4.88 5.26
C GLY A 192 -14.78 -3.87 5.97
N ILE A 193 -15.35 -2.83 6.59
CA ILE A 193 -14.60 -1.86 7.41
C ILE A 193 -13.98 -2.53 8.63
N ARG A 194 -14.72 -3.45 9.27
CA ARG A 194 -14.22 -4.21 10.43
C ARG A 194 -13.01 -5.06 10.05
N ASP A 195 -13.10 -5.76 8.93
CA ASP A 195 -12.05 -6.65 8.47
C ASP A 195 -10.78 -5.84 8.13
N ILE A 196 -10.91 -4.63 7.56
CA ILE A 196 -9.78 -3.69 7.38
C ILE A 196 -9.16 -3.29 8.73
N VAL A 197 -9.98 -2.95 9.73
CA VAL A 197 -9.48 -2.55 11.06
C VAL A 197 -8.75 -3.71 11.74
N SER A 198 -9.26 -4.93 11.62
CA SER A 198 -8.59 -6.15 12.08
C SER A 198 -7.26 -6.35 11.37
N ALA A 199 -7.21 -6.21 10.04
CA ALA A 199 -5.98 -6.34 9.26
C ALA A 199 -4.90 -5.34 9.67
N ILE A 200 -5.29 -4.08 9.97
CA ILE A 200 -4.36 -3.07 10.51
C ILE A 200 -3.82 -3.50 11.89
N ARG A 201 -4.67 -4.05 12.77
CA ARG A 201 -4.23 -4.54 14.09
C ARG A 201 -3.29 -5.73 13.95
N ILE A 202 -3.62 -6.68 13.08
CA ILE A 202 -2.79 -7.86 12.75
C ILE A 202 -1.41 -7.40 12.26
N ALA A 203 -1.35 -6.44 11.34
CA ALA A 203 -0.08 -5.88 10.84
C ALA A 203 0.80 -5.28 11.96
N LYS A 204 0.19 -4.71 13.00
CA LYS A 204 0.90 -4.06 14.12
C LYS A 204 1.33 -5.01 15.23
N ARG A 205 0.73 -6.20 15.35
CA ARG A 205 1.06 -7.17 16.40
C ARG A 205 2.25 -8.05 16.02
N THR A 206 2.96 -8.57 17.01
CA THR A 206 3.98 -9.60 16.82
C THR A 206 3.32 -10.95 16.53
N GLY A 207 3.77 -11.64 15.48
CA GLY A 207 3.30 -12.99 15.14
C GLY A 207 4.36 -14.06 15.40
N GLN A 208 3.93 -15.32 15.26
CA GLN A 208 4.79 -16.49 15.22
C GLN A 208 5.21 -16.74 13.77
N LYS A 209 6.51 -16.93 13.53
CA LYS A 209 7.02 -17.20 12.17
C LYS A 209 6.46 -18.52 11.64
N PHE A 210 5.95 -18.47 10.41
CA PHE A 210 5.51 -19.64 9.66
C PHE A 210 6.69 -20.20 8.86
N THR A 211 7.00 -21.48 9.09
CA THR A 211 8.09 -22.17 8.39
C THR A 211 7.68 -22.48 6.95
N ARG A 212 8.37 -21.85 6.00
CA ARG A 212 8.11 -21.97 4.55
C ARG A 212 8.68 -23.27 3.99
N GLY A 213 8.07 -23.80 2.91
CA GLY A 213 8.59 -24.94 2.17
C GLY A 213 8.36 -26.31 2.82
N GLN A 214 7.48 -26.41 3.82
CA GLN A 214 7.07 -27.71 4.35
C GLN A 214 5.95 -28.30 3.50
N SER A 215 6.33 -29.16 2.56
CA SER A 215 5.40 -30.07 1.88
C SER A 215 4.89 -31.12 2.89
N GLN A 216 3.59 -31.11 3.17
CA GLN A 216 2.84 -32.28 3.66
C GLN A 216 1.78 -32.61 2.62
#